data_AF-A0A239PPY5-F1
#
_entry.id   AF-A0A239PPY5-F1
#
_cell.length_a   1.000
_cell.length_b   1.000
_cell.length_c   1.000
_cell.angle_alpha   90.00
_cell.angle_beta   90.00
_cell.angle_gamma   90.00
#
_symmetry.space_group_name_H-M   'P 1'
#
loop_
_entity.id
_entity.type
_entity.pdbx_description
1 polymer ?
#
loop_
_entity_poly.entity_id
_entity_poly.type
_entity_poly.pdbx_seq_one_letter_code
_entity_poly.pdbx_strand_id
1 'polypeptide(L)' 'MSPRIKKLVGLFALLPGLAAYVFAAAALGERAPSFWLFQAGYYLIAGVAWAFPAKYLIQWMNRDPSQVRE' A
#
# COMPACT_ATOMS: atom_id res chain seq x y z
N MET A 1 -14.79 -13.99 9.01
CA MET A 1 -14.85 -13.99 7.52
C MET A 1 -14.10 -15.18 6.98
N SER A 2 -14.66 -15.90 6.00
CA SER A 2 -13.94 -16.98 5.32
C SER A 2 -12.68 -16.44 4.63
N PRO A 3 -11.60 -17.23 4.50
CA PRO A 3 -10.37 -16.80 3.84
C PRO A 3 -10.60 -16.30 2.40
N ARG A 4 -11.60 -16.84 1.69
CA ARG A 4 -11.98 -16.40 0.34
C ARG A 4 -12.54 -14.98 0.32
N ILE A 5 -13.40 -14.62 1.28
CA ILE A 5 -13.96 -13.26 1.39
C ILE A 5 -12.88 -12.26 1.77
N LYS A 6 -11.98 -12.60 2.70
CA LYS A 6 -10.83 -11.73 3.05
C LYS A 6 -9.97 -11.40 1.83
N LYS A 7 -9.72 -12.39 0.95
CA LYS A 7 -8.96 -12.18 -0.28
C LYS A 7 -9.69 -11.27 -1.28
N LEU A 8 -11.01 -11.45 -1.45
CA LEU A 8 -11.81 -10.57 -2.32
C LEU A 8 -11.83 -9.12 -1.80
N VAL A 9 -12.13 -8.93 -0.52
CA VAL A 9 -12.12 -7.60 0.12
C VAL A 9 -10.72 -6.99 0.03
N GLY A 10 -9.70 -7.79 0.30
CA GLY A 10 -8.31 -7.37 0.16
C GLY A 10 -7.97 -6.87 -1.23
N LEU A 11 -8.38 -7.58 -2.29
CA LEU A 11 -8.18 -7.13 -3.67
C LEU A 11 -8.85 -5.77 -3.95
N PHE A 12 -10.11 -5.62 -3.54
CA PHE A 12 -10.88 -4.38 -3.70
C PHE A 12 -10.41 -3.26 -2.79
N ALA A 13 -9.65 -3.53 -1.73
CA ALA A 13 -9.00 -2.50 -0.93
C ALA A 13 -7.62 -2.12 -1.49
N LEU A 14 -6.85 -3.11 -1.96
CA LEU A 14 -5.45 -2.94 -2.34
C LEU A 14 -5.30 -2.20 -3.67
N LEU A 15 -6.10 -2.53 -4.69
CA LEU A 15 -6.03 -1.85 -5.98
C LEU A 15 -6.48 -0.39 -5.91
N PRO A 16 -7.68 -0.05 -5.38
CA PRO A 16 -8.10 1.35 -5.26
C PRO A 16 -7.24 2.11 -4.25
N GLY A 17 -6.81 1.46 -3.16
CA GLY A 17 -5.89 2.05 -2.20
C GLY A 17 -4.56 2.45 -2.84
N LEU A 18 -3.97 1.56 -3.64
CA LEU A 18 -2.73 1.84 -4.39
C LEU A 18 -2.95 2.98 -5.39
N ALA A 19 -4.06 2.95 -6.13
CA ALA A 19 -4.38 4.02 -7.07
C ALA A 19 -4.49 5.38 -6.36
N ALA A 20 -5.28 5.46 -5.28
CA ALA A 20 -5.42 6.67 -4.48
C ALA A 20 -4.08 7.15 -3.91
N TYR A 21 -3.23 6.23 -3.46
CA TYR A 21 -1.89 6.55 -2.98
C TYR A 21 -1.00 7.15 -4.07
N VAL A 22 -0.97 6.54 -5.25
CA VAL A 22 -0.15 7.03 -6.37
C VAL A 22 -0.60 8.44 -6.77
N PHE A 23 -1.91 8.69 -6.85
CA PHE A 23 -2.42 10.03 -7.13
C PHE A 23 -2.04 11.04 -6.04
N ALA A 24 -2.16 10.67 -4.77
CA ALA A 24 -1.75 11.52 -3.65
C ALA A 24 -0.25 11.80 -3.68
N ALA A 25 0.58 10.77 -3.91
CA ALA A 25 2.02 10.89 -4.00
C ALA A 25 2.46 11.77 -5.18
N ALA A 26 1.79 11.66 -6.33
CA ALA A 26 2.03 12.52 -7.48
C ALA A 26 1.68 13.99 -7.16
N ALA A 27 0.48 14.24 -6.62
CA ALA A 27 0.03 15.58 -6.27
C ALA A 27 0.89 16.26 -5.19
N LEU A 28 1.44 15.49 -4.25
CA LEU A 28 2.39 15.98 -3.26
C LEU A 28 3.79 16.21 -3.88
N GLY A 29 4.20 15.38 -4.84
CA GLY A 29 5.47 15.54 -5.56
C GLY A 29 5.53 16.81 -6.39
N GLU A 30 4.41 17.23 -6.99
CA GLU A 30 4.32 18.52 -7.70
C GLU A 30 4.53 19.74 -6.80
N ARG A 31 4.29 19.59 -5.49
CA ARG A 31 4.52 20.65 -4.49
C ARG A 31 5.94 20.62 -3.92
N ALA A 32 6.73 19.60 -4.26
CA ALA A 32 8.11 19.49 -3.79
C ALA A 32 9.01 20.52 -4.50
N PRO A 33 10.13 20.94 -3.88
CA PRO A 33 11.08 21.83 -4.52
C PRO A 33 11.58 21.30 -5.87
N SER A 34 11.69 22.18 -6.87
CA SER A 34 12.10 21.87 -8.26
C SER A 34 13.55 21.37 -8.43
N PHE A 35 14.23 21.05 -7.33
CA PHE A 35 15.57 20.49 -7.36
C PHE A 35 15.47 18.97 -7.57
N TRP A 36 16.08 18.50 -8.67
CA TRP A 36 15.99 17.10 -9.11
C TRP A 36 16.31 16.07 -8.03
N LEU A 37 17.26 16.36 -7.12
CA LEU A 37 17.65 15.44 -6.06
C LEU A 37 16.57 15.31 -4.96
N PHE A 38 15.86 16.41 -4.64
CA PHE A 38 14.74 16.36 -3.70
C PHE A 38 13.59 15.57 -4.31
N GLN A 39 13.31 15.76 -5.60
CA GLN A 39 12.28 15.03 -6.31
C GLN A 39 12.61 13.52 -6.39
N ALA A 40 13.86 13.18 -6.69
CA ALA A 40 14.34 11.79 -6.70
C ALA A 40 14.23 11.15 -5.30
N GLY A 41 14.72 11.83 -4.25
CA GLY A 41 14.61 11.36 -2.87
C GLY A 41 13.17 11.19 -2.42
N TYR A 42 12.30 12.14 -2.76
CA TYR A 42 10.87 12.08 -2.48
C TYR A 42 10.21 10.84 -3.12
N TYR A 43 10.38 10.63 -4.43
CA TYR A 43 9.75 9.50 -5.10
C TYR A 43 10.33 8.14 -4.68
N LEU A 44 11.61 8.09 -4.31
CA LEU A 44 12.24 6.88 -3.76
C LEU A 44 11.63 6.52 -2.41
N ILE A 45 11.43 7.50 -1.52
CA ILE A 45 10.78 7.30 -0.23
C ILE A 45 9.30 6.97 -0.42
N ALA A 46 8.58 7.72 -1.25
CA ALA A 46 7.15 7.49 -1.51
C ALA A 46 6.91 6.09 -2.11
N GLY A 47 7.73 5.66 -3.07
CA GLY A 47 7.63 4.32 -3.65
C GLY A 47 7.72 3.20 -2.60
N VAL A 48 8.59 3.36 -1.59
CA VAL A 48 8.77 2.37 -0.51
C VAL A 48 7.75 2.55 0.61
N ALA A 49 7.32 3.78 0.90
CA ALA A 49 6.40 4.09 1.99
C ALA A 49 5.06 3.35 1.83
N TRP A 50 4.60 3.12 0.60
CA TRP A 50 3.40 2.32 0.35
C TRP A 50 3.52 0.83 0.72
N ALA A 51 4.73 0.29 0.81
CA ALA A 51 4.92 -1.10 1.19
C ALA A 51 4.40 -1.37 2.61
N PHE A 52 4.42 -0.38 3.50
CA PHE A 52 3.90 -0.48 4.87
C PHE A 52 2.40 -0.81 4.92
N PRO A 53 1.49 0.02 4.35
CA PRO A 53 0.07 -0.28 4.33
C PRO A 53 -0.24 -1.55 3.52
N ALA A 54 0.44 -1.78 2.40
CA ALA A 54 0.26 -2.99 1.61
C ALA A 54 0.60 -4.26 2.44
N LYS A 55 1.70 -4.23 3.20
CA LYS A 55 2.11 -5.33 4.09
C LYS A 55 1.03 -5.65 5.12
N TYR A 56 0.49 -4.66 5.83
CA TYR A 56 -0.55 -4.90 6.84
C TYR A 56 -1.81 -5.52 6.23
N LEU A 57 -2.23 -5.03 5.07
CA LEU A 57 -3.40 -5.55 4.37
C LEU A 57 -3.19 -7.00 3.91
N ILE A 58 -2.03 -7.30 3.32
CA ILE A 58 -1.67 -8.66 2.88
C ILE A 58 -1.58 -9.61 4.08
N GLN A 59 -0.96 -9.18 5.19
CA GLN A 59 -0.90 -9.97 6.41
C GLN A 59 -2.29 -10.28 6.94
N TRP A 60 -3.20 -9.31 6.94
CA TRP A 60 -4.59 -9.53 7.34
C TRP A 60 -5.33 -10.51 6.40
N MET A 61 -5.12 -10.39 5.08
CA MET A 61 -5.70 -11.30 4.08
C MET A 61 -5.24 -12.76 4.27
N ASN A 62 -3.96 -12.94 4.62
CA ASN A 62 -3.34 -14.25 4.79
C ASN A 62 -3.49 -14.83 6.20
N ARG A 63 -4.05 -14.07 7.15
CA ARG A 63 -4.23 -14.52 8.53
C ARG A 63 -5.35 -15.58 8.57
N ASP A 64 -4.94 -16.84 8.52
CA ASP A 64 -5.86 -17.99 8.61
C ASP A 64 -6.12 -18.35 10.08
N PRO A 65 -7.39 -18.39 10.54
CA PRO A 65 -7.70 -18.73 11.93
C PRO A 65 -7.32 -20.17 12.33
N SER A 66 -7.13 -21.06 11.36
CA SER A 66 -6.81 -22.48 11.57
C SER A 66 -5.35 -22.75 11.95
N GLN A 67 -4.42 -21.85 11.59
CA GLN A 67 -2.97 -22.00 11.83
C GLN A 67 -2.56 -21.71 13.29
N VAL A 68 -3.49 -21.26 14.14
CA VAL A 68 -3.23 -20.95 15.56
C VAL A 68 -3.40 -22.18 16.48
N ARG A 69 -3.82 -23.34 15.93
CA ARG A 69 -4.15 -24.55 16.70
C ARG A 69 -3.20 -25.75 16.53
N GLU A 70 -2.07 -25.59 15.85
CA GLU A 70 -0.97 -26.59 15.79
C GLU A 70 0.17 -26.18 16.72
#